data_AF-A0A960K3R9-F1
#
_entry.id   AF-A0A960K3R9-F1
#
_cell.length_a   1.000
_cell.length_b   1.000
_cell.length_c   1.000
_cell.angle_alpha   90.00
_cell.angle_beta   90.00
_cell.angle_gamma   90.00
#
_symmetry.space_group_name_H-M   'P 1'
#
loop_
_entity.id
_entity.type
_entity.pdbx_description
1 polymer ?
#
loop_
_entity_poly.entity_id
_entity_poly.type
_entity_poly.pdbx_seq_one_letter_code
_entity_poly.pdbx_strand_id
1 'polypeptide(L)'
;MRTSKLVRPAALALSLCCLVTTAGASDRATLVEGGGRVFSVLSGSLGELFPGDESCSARDGVLALDLVGVDGSSRRELVPGTCNSELEAEPSLVYDEASEALYLLYQSKAASGSSRIFLASYRNGSWAEALEVTQEPAVLRGGPRLLTTRDEISFAGADGGEARADRRILHVAWTEGEGSSPGLPRYAPIILVDGEFVGRIPIIALEELPAGSLGSPAEPAADSVELSQPELVPGVDEKSVVVGFVHPDRQRLVTVEIRQLPAILSSVAADASRLIEEIGSSLLNQPGGIESLAEQVGQRIVETGYGLHISIRAFLAAKVEQVILEESLESAGPGIPLDALAGTVGARTVEFGSRVFGIDGLERIYEDDRLSVIAFSGTGNDETGAASAQGPQHLLRFYAVSNRPTPNLEGQTVTFLSSRSGENALLCWQESASEVRYQESSGEGWGPVRALPLSEDLGYEQIQRILRERVQER
;
A
#
# COMPACT_ATOMS: atom_id res chain seq x y z
N MET A 1 -54.94 -17.51 12.99
CA MET A 1 -54.28 -16.49 13.84
C MET A 1 -52.96 -17.05 14.33
N ARG A 2 -51.84 -16.69 13.68
CA ARG A 2 -50.48 -17.05 14.08
C ARG A 2 -49.90 -15.88 14.88
N THR A 3 -49.55 -16.11 16.13
CA THR A 3 -48.93 -15.12 17.02
C THR A 3 -47.43 -15.09 16.76
N SER A 4 -46.95 -13.99 16.18
CA SER A 4 -45.52 -13.66 16.05
C SER A 4 -44.99 -13.19 17.40
N LYS A 5 -44.00 -13.91 17.94
CA LYS A 5 -43.25 -13.48 19.12
C LYS A 5 -42.15 -12.50 18.68
N LEU A 6 -42.28 -11.25 19.10
CA LEU A 6 -41.24 -10.23 19.03
C LEU A 6 -40.10 -10.59 19.97
N VAL A 7 -38.92 -10.88 19.42
CA VAL A 7 -37.66 -10.98 20.16
C VAL A 7 -37.07 -9.57 20.25
N ARG A 8 -36.87 -9.08 21.47
CA ARG A 8 -36.17 -7.81 21.72
C ARG A 8 -34.66 -8.06 21.74
N PRO A 9 -33.83 -7.27 21.04
CA PRO A 9 -32.39 -7.28 21.25
C PRO A 9 -32.05 -6.56 22.56
N ALA A 10 -31.30 -7.21 23.43
CA ALA A 10 -30.73 -6.61 24.63
C ALA A 10 -29.42 -5.91 24.26
N ALA A 11 -29.39 -4.59 24.35
CA ALA A 11 -28.16 -3.80 24.26
C ALA A 11 -27.38 -3.97 25.57
N LEU A 12 -26.24 -4.66 25.50
CA LEU A 12 -25.32 -4.79 26.64
C LEU A 12 -24.37 -3.58 26.60
N ALA A 13 -24.59 -2.62 27.49
CA ALA A 13 -23.69 -1.49 27.68
C ALA A 13 -22.48 -1.96 28.52
N LEU A 14 -21.34 -2.19 27.87
CA LEU A 14 -20.08 -2.47 28.54
C LEU A 14 -19.53 -1.14 29.08
N SER A 15 -19.70 -0.89 30.37
CA SER A 15 -19.11 0.27 31.05
C SER A 15 -17.71 -0.12 31.53
N LEU A 16 -16.70 0.29 30.78
CA LEU A 16 -15.28 0.07 31.07
C LEU A 16 -14.80 1.19 32.01
N CYS A 17 -14.71 0.92 33.32
CA CYS A 17 -14.08 1.83 34.27
C CYS A 17 -12.55 1.67 34.25
N CYS A 18 -11.85 2.56 33.56
CA CYS A 18 -10.38 2.67 33.64
C CYS A 18 -9.98 3.72 34.70
N LEU A 19 -9.26 3.30 35.73
CA LEU A 19 -8.49 4.17 36.61
C LEU A 19 -7.24 4.64 35.84
N VAL A 20 -7.20 5.92 35.46
CA VAL A 20 -6.06 6.52 34.76
C VAL A 20 -5.10 7.11 35.80
N THR A 21 -3.96 6.47 36.01
CA THR A 21 -2.78 7.13 36.59
C THR A 21 -2.01 7.81 35.46
N THR A 22 -1.92 9.14 35.50
CA THR A 22 -1.21 9.94 34.50
C THR A 22 0.30 9.81 34.70
N ALA A 23 0.98 9.07 33.83
CA ALA A 23 2.43 9.06 33.71
C ALA A 23 2.82 8.87 32.23
N GLY A 24 3.40 9.92 31.63
CA GLY A 24 3.99 9.96 30.29
C GLY A 24 3.00 9.70 29.14
N ALA A 25 3.02 10.52 28.09
CA ALA A 25 2.36 10.14 26.85
C ALA A 25 3.16 8.97 26.23
N SER A 26 2.85 7.73 26.64
CA SER A 26 3.32 6.52 25.99
C SER A 26 2.66 6.46 24.62
N ASP A 27 3.45 6.33 23.56
CA ASP A 27 2.89 6.09 22.24
C ASP A 27 2.11 4.76 22.26
N ARG A 28 0.88 4.78 21.75
CA ARG A 28 -0.07 3.67 21.87
C ARG A 28 -0.84 3.46 20.58
N ALA A 29 -0.70 2.28 20.00
CA ALA A 29 -1.59 1.79 18.95
C ALA A 29 -2.62 0.84 19.56
N THR A 30 -3.89 0.95 19.19
CA THR A 30 -4.94 0.02 19.61
C THR A 30 -5.77 -0.41 18.42
N LEU A 31 -6.02 -1.71 18.33
CA LEU A 31 -6.83 -2.34 17.30
C LEU A 31 -7.86 -3.25 17.96
N VAL A 32 -9.13 -3.14 17.54
CA VAL A 32 -10.19 -4.05 17.95
C VAL A 32 -10.54 -4.91 16.73
N GLU A 33 -10.35 -6.21 16.87
CA GLU A 33 -10.74 -7.18 15.84
C GLU A 33 -12.25 -7.43 15.85
N GLY A 34 -12.84 -7.85 14.72
CA GLY A 34 -14.27 -8.16 14.61
C GLY A 34 -14.79 -9.20 15.62
N GLY A 35 -13.92 -10.08 16.13
CA GLY A 35 -14.23 -11.05 17.20
C GLY A 35 -14.27 -10.47 18.62
N GLY A 36 -13.99 -9.17 18.80
CA GLY A 36 -13.98 -8.50 20.11
C GLY A 36 -12.67 -8.64 20.89
N ARG A 37 -11.63 -9.24 20.29
CA ARG A 37 -10.27 -9.19 20.85
C ARG A 37 -9.71 -7.79 20.67
N VAL A 38 -8.95 -7.32 21.66
CA VAL A 38 -8.27 -6.03 21.62
C VAL A 38 -6.76 -6.26 21.63
N PHE A 39 -6.07 -5.67 20.67
CA PHE A 39 -4.63 -5.60 20.62
C PHE A 39 -4.22 -4.17 20.94
N SER A 40 -3.30 -3.98 21.89
CA SER A 40 -2.71 -2.67 22.19
C SER A 40 -1.20 -2.80 22.20
N VAL A 41 -0.49 -1.92 21.49
CA VAL A 41 0.96 -1.82 21.58
C VAL A 41 1.32 -0.58 22.37
N LEU A 42 2.23 -0.76 23.33
CA LEU A 42 2.74 0.29 24.21
C LEU A 42 4.24 0.43 23.99
N SER A 43 4.71 1.68 23.92
CA SER A 43 6.14 2.00 24.02
C SER A 43 6.50 2.45 25.44
N GLY A 44 7.65 2.01 25.93
CA GLY A 44 8.18 2.35 27.26
C GLY A 44 9.51 1.65 27.54
N SER A 45 10.05 1.78 28.74
CA SER A 45 11.25 1.02 29.12
C SER A 45 10.93 -0.42 29.55
N LEU A 46 11.89 -1.35 29.41
CA LEU A 46 11.73 -2.73 29.88
C LEU A 46 11.32 -2.79 31.36
N GLY A 47 11.97 -2.00 32.23
CA GLY A 47 11.69 -2.00 33.66
C GLY A 47 10.29 -1.50 34.02
N GLU A 48 9.69 -0.65 33.20
CA GLU A 48 8.31 -0.17 33.36
C GLU A 48 7.28 -1.18 32.84
N LEU A 49 7.52 -1.76 31.67
CA LEU A 49 6.55 -2.62 30.99
C LEU A 49 6.62 -4.09 31.41
N PHE A 50 7.81 -4.56 31.83
CA PHE A 50 8.15 -5.93 32.21
C PHE A 50 9.01 -5.96 33.49
N PRO A 51 8.46 -5.56 34.66
CA PRO A 51 9.24 -5.46 35.89
C PRO A 51 9.81 -6.83 36.31
N GLY A 52 11.14 -6.89 36.47
CA GLY A 52 11.87 -8.09 36.89
C GLY A 52 12.34 -8.98 35.73
N ASP A 53 12.06 -8.61 34.48
CA ASP A 53 12.65 -9.23 33.31
C ASP A 53 14.12 -8.79 33.17
N GLU A 54 15.03 -9.74 32.92
CA GLU A 54 16.47 -9.52 32.80
C GLU A 54 16.99 -9.80 31.37
N SER A 55 16.10 -9.90 30.38
CA SER A 55 16.44 -10.17 28.97
C SER A 55 17.29 -9.06 28.33
N CYS A 56 17.12 -7.80 28.75
CA CYS A 56 18.03 -6.69 28.47
C CYS A 56 18.03 -5.67 29.63
N SER A 57 18.60 -4.48 29.43
CA SER A 57 18.69 -3.49 30.50
C SER A 57 17.31 -2.91 30.82
N ALA A 58 17.00 -2.71 32.10
CA ALA A 58 15.71 -2.16 32.53
C ALA A 58 15.41 -0.74 31.98
N ARG A 59 16.41 -0.06 31.40
CA ARG A 59 16.27 1.26 30.76
C ARG A 59 16.11 1.21 29.25
N ASP A 60 16.29 0.03 28.66
CA ASP A 60 16.20 -0.17 27.22
C ASP A 60 14.74 0.06 26.80
N GLY A 61 14.55 0.81 25.70
CA GLY A 61 13.22 1.09 25.18
C GLY A 61 12.67 -0.16 24.51
N VAL A 62 11.43 -0.53 24.79
CA VAL A 62 10.80 -1.74 24.24
C VAL A 62 9.38 -1.47 23.77
N LEU A 63 8.86 -2.36 22.92
CA LEU A 63 7.43 -2.43 22.65
C LEU A 63 6.80 -3.63 23.35
N ALA A 64 5.64 -3.41 23.96
CA ALA A 64 4.82 -4.45 24.56
C ALA A 64 3.50 -4.59 23.80
N LEU A 65 3.14 -5.83 23.41
CA LEU A 65 1.82 -6.16 22.89
C LEU A 65 0.94 -6.67 24.03
N ASP A 66 -0.07 -5.90 24.38
CA ASP A 66 -1.18 -6.29 25.23
C ASP A 66 -2.28 -6.94 24.39
N LEU A 67 -2.60 -8.19 24.71
CA LEU A 67 -3.72 -8.93 24.11
C LEU A 67 -4.81 -9.09 25.15
N VAL A 68 -6.02 -8.62 24.84
CA VAL A 68 -7.21 -8.81 25.67
C VAL A 68 -8.19 -9.70 24.91
N GLY A 69 -8.41 -10.91 25.44
CA GLY A 69 -9.36 -11.88 24.92
C GLY A 69 -10.81 -11.45 25.14
N VAL A 70 -11.73 -12.10 24.41
CA VAL A 70 -13.18 -11.85 24.51
C VAL A 70 -13.73 -12.21 25.90
N ASP A 71 -13.04 -13.11 26.61
CA ASP A 71 -13.32 -13.51 27.99
C ASP A 71 -12.74 -12.55 29.04
N GLY A 72 -12.06 -11.48 28.61
CA GLY A 72 -11.35 -10.54 29.48
C GLY A 72 -10.00 -11.05 29.97
N SER A 73 -9.54 -12.23 29.53
CA SER A 73 -8.17 -12.66 29.77
C SER A 73 -7.20 -11.65 29.14
N SER A 74 -6.11 -11.34 29.83
CA SER A 74 -5.09 -10.42 29.32
C SER A 74 -3.72 -11.05 29.44
N ARG A 75 -2.90 -10.86 28.40
CA ARG A 75 -1.49 -11.21 28.39
C ARG A 75 -0.70 -10.08 27.74
N ARG A 76 0.53 -9.90 28.21
CA ARG A 76 1.49 -8.95 27.65
C ARG A 76 2.68 -9.73 27.10
N GLU A 77 3.12 -9.38 25.91
CA GLU A 77 4.26 -10.01 25.24
C GLU A 77 5.26 -8.96 24.76
N LEU A 78 6.55 -9.23 24.93
CA LEU A 78 7.64 -8.39 24.43
C LEU A 78 7.73 -8.55 22.90
N VAL A 79 7.76 -7.44 22.16
CA VAL A 79 7.93 -7.46 20.70
C VAL A 79 9.40 -7.80 20.37
N PRO A 80 9.66 -8.77 19.48
CA PRO A 80 11.02 -9.19 19.17
C PRO A 80 11.84 -8.05 18.55
N GLY A 81 13.14 -8.05 18.84
CA GLY A 81 14.09 -7.07 18.32
C GLY A 81 14.12 -5.74 19.10
N THR A 82 13.12 -5.46 19.92
CA THR A 82 13.01 -4.17 20.64
C THR A 82 13.85 -4.08 21.91
N CYS A 83 14.45 -5.18 22.41
CA CYS A 83 15.23 -5.16 23.65
C CYS A 83 16.64 -4.55 23.43
N ASN A 84 16.71 -3.24 23.16
CA ASN A 84 17.95 -2.56 22.79
C ASN A 84 17.95 -1.08 23.25
N SER A 85 19.05 -0.36 23.02
CA SER A 85 19.21 1.04 23.48
C SER A 85 18.53 2.09 22.59
N GLU A 86 17.95 1.69 21.47
CA GLU A 86 17.21 2.55 20.54
C GLU A 86 15.80 2.84 21.12
N LEU A 87 15.19 3.92 20.64
CA LEU A 87 13.84 4.33 21.05
C LEU A 87 12.82 3.80 20.05
N GLU A 88 11.96 2.90 20.53
CA GLU A 88 10.87 2.36 19.73
C GLU A 88 9.64 3.28 19.77
N ALA A 89 9.09 3.64 18.61
CA ALA A 89 8.05 4.65 18.48
C ALA A 89 7.11 4.36 17.29
N GLU A 90 6.01 5.11 17.26
CA GLU A 90 5.03 5.21 16.17
C GLU A 90 4.47 3.84 15.72
N PRO A 91 4.00 2.99 16.66
CA PRO A 91 3.46 1.70 16.31
C PRO A 91 2.20 1.83 15.44
N SER A 92 2.05 0.94 14.47
CA SER A 92 0.87 0.80 13.62
C SER A 92 0.48 -0.67 13.52
N LEU A 93 -0.79 -0.97 13.78
CA LEU A 93 -1.32 -2.34 13.84
C LEU A 93 -2.33 -2.59 12.73
N VAL A 94 -2.20 -3.75 12.08
CA VAL A 94 -3.26 -4.31 11.23
C VAL A 94 -3.44 -5.78 11.57
N TYR A 95 -4.69 -6.20 11.70
CA TYR A 95 -5.05 -7.60 11.87
C TYR A 95 -5.70 -8.09 10.59
N ASP A 96 -5.17 -9.18 10.04
CA ASP A 96 -5.77 -9.84 8.90
C ASP A 96 -6.55 -11.07 9.38
N GLU A 97 -7.87 -10.98 9.26
CA GLU A 97 -8.80 -12.02 9.69
C GLU A 97 -8.61 -13.33 8.91
N ALA A 98 -8.16 -13.28 7.65
CA ALA A 98 -8.03 -14.48 6.82
C ALA A 98 -6.85 -15.38 7.24
N SER A 99 -5.70 -14.78 7.58
CA SER A 99 -4.52 -15.52 8.06
C SER A 99 -4.45 -15.64 9.59
N GLU A 100 -5.36 -14.97 10.30
CA GLU A 100 -5.33 -14.79 11.76
C GLU A 100 -3.99 -14.23 12.24
N ALA A 101 -3.40 -13.33 11.46
CA ALA A 101 -2.11 -12.71 11.74
C ALA A 101 -2.29 -11.23 12.09
N LEU A 102 -1.61 -10.82 13.16
CA LEU A 102 -1.42 -9.42 13.51
C LEU A 102 -0.06 -8.95 12.96
N TYR A 103 -0.07 -7.84 12.25
CA TYR A 103 1.13 -7.17 11.76
C TYR A 103 1.33 -5.88 12.55
N LEU A 104 2.55 -5.71 13.06
CA LEU A 104 3.00 -4.53 13.78
C LEU A 104 4.12 -3.87 12.99
N LEU A 105 3.86 -2.68 12.50
CA LEU A 105 4.86 -1.77 11.95
C LEU A 105 5.31 -0.82 13.05
N TYR A 106 6.60 -0.61 13.22
CA TYR A 106 7.12 0.34 14.21
C TYR A 106 8.41 0.96 13.73
N GLN A 107 8.80 2.04 14.38
CA GLN A 107 10.02 2.75 14.12
C GLN A 107 11.01 2.58 15.28
N SER A 108 12.25 2.20 14.97
CA SER A 108 13.35 2.28 15.92
C SER A 108 14.20 3.53 15.63
N LYS A 109 14.41 4.39 16.64
CA LYS A 109 15.21 5.62 16.55
C LYS A 109 16.53 5.43 17.31
N ALA A 110 17.64 5.43 16.58
CA ALA A 110 18.96 5.40 17.19
C ALA A 110 19.31 6.76 17.82
N ALA A 111 20.19 6.74 18.82
CA ALA A 111 20.67 7.97 19.49
C ALA A 111 21.39 8.95 18.55
N SER A 112 21.86 8.49 17.38
CA SER A 112 22.41 9.31 16.30
C SER A 112 21.36 10.17 15.57
N GLY A 113 20.07 9.93 15.81
CA GLY A 113 18.96 10.59 15.11
C GLY A 113 18.49 9.86 13.85
N SER A 114 19.20 8.83 13.40
CA SER A 114 18.74 7.96 12.32
C SER A 114 17.65 7.00 12.80
N SER A 115 16.73 6.62 11.94
CA SER A 115 15.69 5.67 12.32
C SER A 115 15.41 4.63 11.25
N ARG A 116 14.91 3.47 11.68
CA ARG A 116 14.59 2.32 10.82
C ARG A 116 13.14 1.94 11.04
N ILE A 117 12.52 1.35 10.02
CA ILE A 117 11.16 0.83 10.11
C ILE A 117 11.23 -0.70 10.13
N PHE A 118 10.56 -1.30 11.09
CA PHE A 118 10.48 -2.73 11.28
C PHE A 118 9.04 -3.21 11.15
N LEU A 119 8.88 -4.42 10.60
CA LEU A 119 7.62 -5.14 10.54
C LEU A 119 7.76 -6.44 11.34
N ALA A 120 6.98 -6.58 12.40
CA ALA A 120 6.82 -7.84 13.13
C ALA A 120 5.46 -8.46 12.80
N SER A 121 5.40 -9.80 12.73
CA SER A 121 4.14 -10.53 12.59
C SER A 121 3.93 -11.45 13.78
N TYR A 122 2.67 -11.53 14.22
CA TYR A 122 2.24 -12.34 15.34
C TYR A 122 1.10 -13.24 14.92
N ARG A 123 1.31 -14.55 15.01
CA ARG A 123 0.35 -15.57 14.56
C ARG A 123 0.40 -16.76 15.50
N ASN A 124 -0.76 -17.34 15.79
CA ASN A 124 -0.87 -18.55 16.63
C ASN A 124 -0.16 -18.44 18.00
N GLY A 125 -0.14 -17.24 18.59
CA GLY A 125 0.47 -17.04 19.89
C GLY A 125 1.99 -16.89 19.86
N SER A 126 2.61 -16.65 18.71
CA SER A 126 4.06 -16.51 18.57
C SER A 126 4.43 -15.43 17.57
N TRP A 127 5.57 -14.77 17.83
CA TRP A 127 6.17 -13.82 16.91
C TRP A 127 7.04 -14.51 15.87
N ALA A 128 7.02 -13.98 14.65
CA ALA A 128 8.08 -14.22 13.68
C ALA A 128 9.27 -13.27 13.93
N GLU A 129 10.38 -13.52 13.24
CA GLU A 129 11.49 -12.56 13.18
C GLU A 129 11.00 -11.24 12.57
N ALA A 130 11.44 -10.12 13.14
CA ALA A 130 11.10 -8.80 12.63
C ALA A 130 11.88 -8.51 11.34
N LEU A 131 11.16 -8.05 10.33
CA LEU A 131 11.71 -7.69 9.03
C LEU A 131 12.07 -6.19 9.02
N GLU A 132 13.32 -5.85 8.74
CA GLU A 132 13.73 -4.45 8.50
C GLU A 132 13.21 -4.00 7.13
N VAL A 133 12.30 -3.03 7.11
CA VAL A 133 11.65 -2.52 5.90
C VAL A 133 12.57 -1.56 5.14
N THR A 134 13.39 -0.81 5.87
CA THR A 134 14.22 0.27 5.34
C THR A 134 15.68 -0.09 5.44
N GLN A 135 16.37 -0.29 4.30
CA GLN A 135 17.76 -0.77 4.31
C GLN A 135 18.81 0.36 4.36
N GLU A 136 18.42 1.61 4.11
CA GLU A 136 19.37 2.72 4.07
C GLU A 136 19.67 3.25 5.49
N PRO A 137 20.93 3.14 5.95
CA PRO A 137 21.33 3.69 7.23
C PRO A 137 21.37 5.22 7.17
N ALA A 138 21.25 5.86 8.34
CA ALA A 138 21.44 7.31 8.54
C ALA A 138 20.34 8.26 8.02
N VAL A 139 19.15 7.78 7.66
CA VAL A 139 18.01 8.65 7.32
C VAL A 139 17.02 8.72 8.49
N LEU A 140 16.50 9.91 8.79
CA LEU A 140 15.38 10.07 9.71
C LEU A 140 14.08 9.82 8.96
N ARG A 141 13.28 8.92 9.51
CA ARG A 141 11.99 8.49 9.00
C ARG A 141 10.88 9.00 9.90
N GLY A 142 9.65 9.11 9.41
CA GLY A 142 8.52 9.56 10.23
C GLY A 142 7.18 9.03 9.74
N GLY A 143 6.26 8.89 10.69
CA GLY A 143 4.87 8.55 10.47
C GLY A 143 4.66 7.28 9.66
N PRO A 144 5.27 6.13 10.00
CA PRO A 144 5.02 4.89 9.30
C PRO A 144 3.53 4.51 9.40
N ARG A 145 2.95 4.10 8.27
CA ARG A 145 1.56 3.66 8.13
C ARG A 145 1.50 2.30 7.46
N LEU A 146 0.62 1.45 7.98
CA LEU A 146 0.43 0.08 7.51
C LEU A 146 -1.04 -0.13 7.09
N LEU A 147 -1.25 -0.74 5.93
CA LEU A 147 -2.52 -1.34 5.51
C LEU A 147 -2.27 -2.65 4.77
N THR A 148 -3.32 -3.43 4.55
CA THR A 148 -3.22 -4.71 3.85
C THR A 148 -4.25 -4.85 2.75
N THR A 149 -3.84 -5.41 1.61
CA THR A 149 -4.74 -5.92 0.56
C THR A 149 -4.50 -7.40 0.36
N ARG A 150 -5.47 -8.07 -0.29
CA ARG A 150 -5.43 -9.52 -0.52
C ARG A 150 -6.05 -9.91 -1.86
N ASP A 151 -5.47 -10.94 -2.47
CA ASP A 151 -6.10 -11.70 -3.54
C ASP A 151 -5.63 -13.16 -3.57
N GLU A 152 -6.24 -13.96 -4.44
CA GLU A 152 -5.80 -15.31 -4.78
C GLU A 152 -5.03 -15.22 -6.11
N ILE A 153 -3.87 -15.86 -6.17
CA ILE A 153 -3.08 -15.99 -7.40
C ILE A 153 -3.04 -17.43 -7.86
N SER A 154 -3.06 -17.61 -9.18
CA SER A 154 -2.83 -18.90 -9.83
C SER A 154 -1.50 -18.88 -10.58
N PHE A 155 -0.75 -19.97 -10.51
CA PHE A 155 0.50 -20.17 -11.26
C PHE A 155 0.65 -21.63 -11.67
N ALA A 156 1.59 -21.90 -12.58
CA ALA A 156 1.88 -23.27 -13.00
C ALA A 156 2.56 -24.03 -11.84
N GLY A 157 1.94 -25.13 -11.42
CA GLY A 157 2.49 -26.07 -10.43
C GLY A 157 3.63 -26.91 -11.00
N ALA A 158 4.39 -27.55 -10.11
CA ALA A 158 5.54 -28.37 -10.47
C ALA A 158 5.18 -29.61 -11.34
N ASP A 159 3.93 -30.04 -11.30
CA ASP A 159 3.36 -31.13 -12.10
C ASP A 159 2.75 -30.65 -13.42
N GLY A 160 2.85 -29.35 -13.74
CA GLY A 160 2.19 -28.72 -14.87
C GLY A 160 0.70 -28.42 -14.66
N GLY A 161 0.17 -28.67 -13.46
CA GLY A 161 -1.17 -28.27 -13.05
C GLY A 161 -1.28 -26.78 -12.70
N GLU A 162 -2.48 -26.32 -12.33
CA GLU A 162 -2.69 -24.98 -11.76
C GLU A 162 -2.56 -25.08 -10.24
N ALA A 163 -1.58 -24.36 -9.68
CA ALA A 163 -1.46 -24.13 -8.25
C ALA A 163 -2.10 -22.79 -7.88
N ARG A 164 -2.69 -22.70 -6.69
CA ARG A 164 -3.28 -21.49 -6.13
C ARG A 164 -2.60 -21.14 -4.82
N ALA A 165 -2.44 -19.85 -4.57
CA ALA A 165 -1.92 -19.34 -3.32
C ALA A 165 -2.60 -18.03 -2.92
N ASP A 166 -2.68 -17.78 -1.61
CA ASP A 166 -3.16 -16.53 -1.06
C ASP A 166 -2.04 -15.49 -1.11
N ARG A 167 -2.23 -14.42 -1.87
CA ARG A 167 -1.29 -13.31 -1.92
C ARG A 167 -1.81 -12.14 -1.10
N ARG A 168 -1.00 -11.70 -0.15
CA ARG A 168 -1.23 -10.52 0.68
C ARG A 168 -0.17 -9.49 0.42
N ILE A 169 -0.56 -8.22 0.36
CA ILE A 169 0.37 -7.11 0.24
C ILE A 169 0.19 -6.22 1.46
N LEU A 170 1.24 -6.10 2.25
CA LEU A 170 1.32 -5.11 3.31
C LEU A 170 1.84 -3.82 2.68
N HIS A 171 0.99 -2.80 2.63
CA HIS A 171 1.28 -1.48 2.12
C HIS A 171 1.90 -0.65 3.24
N VAL A 172 3.13 -0.22 3.05
CA VAL A 172 3.86 0.61 4.01
C VAL A 172 4.09 1.97 3.39
N ALA A 173 3.72 3.05 4.07
CA ALA A 173 4.03 4.42 3.67
C ALA A 173 4.67 5.20 4.82
N TRP A 174 5.65 6.05 4.54
CA TRP A 174 6.34 6.89 5.53
C TRP A 174 6.92 8.14 4.87
N THR A 175 7.49 9.05 5.65
CA THR A 175 8.33 10.15 5.15
C THR A 175 9.79 9.95 5.52
N GLU A 176 10.69 10.41 4.65
CA GLU A 176 12.13 10.50 4.89
C GLU A 176 12.58 11.95 4.82
N GLY A 177 13.36 12.43 5.79
CA GLY A 177 13.84 13.81 5.74
C GLY A 177 14.64 14.20 6.96
N GLU A 178 15.41 15.27 6.83
CA GLU A 178 16.22 15.82 7.91
C GLU A 178 15.58 17.09 8.47
N GLY A 179 15.37 17.14 9.79
CA GLY A 179 15.00 18.37 10.49
C GLY A 179 13.68 18.97 10.03
N SER A 180 13.72 20.20 9.51
CA SER A 180 12.55 21.03 9.14
C SER A 180 12.23 21.01 7.64
N SER A 181 12.88 20.16 6.85
CA SER A 181 12.56 20.01 5.43
C SER A 181 11.28 19.19 5.24
N PRO A 182 10.46 19.47 4.22
CA PRO A 182 9.33 18.60 3.87
C PRO A 182 9.83 17.17 3.68
N GLY A 183 9.23 16.23 4.40
CA GLY A 183 9.57 14.82 4.28
C GLY A 183 9.29 14.31 2.87
N LEU A 184 10.23 13.56 2.31
CA LEU A 184 10.10 12.85 1.05
C LEU A 184 9.20 11.63 1.26
N PRO A 185 8.05 11.55 0.57
CA PRO A 185 7.09 10.47 0.77
C PRO A 185 7.62 9.17 0.15
N ARG A 186 7.57 8.09 0.93
CA ARG A 186 8.04 6.76 0.53
C ARG A 186 6.93 5.73 0.65
N TYR A 187 7.04 4.71 -0.19
CA TYR A 187 6.14 3.57 -0.18
C TYR A 187 6.91 2.27 -0.40
N ALA A 188 6.50 1.21 0.29
CA ALA A 188 6.99 -0.14 0.03
C ALA A 188 5.85 -1.16 0.11
N PRO A 189 5.70 -2.04 -0.91
CA PRO A 189 4.89 -3.24 -0.80
C PRO A 189 5.71 -4.39 -0.20
N ILE A 190 5.20 -5.00 0.86
CA ILE A 190 5.74 -6.26 1.40
C ILE A 190 4.78 -7.37 0.98
N ILE A 191 5.24 -8.23 0.08
CA ILE A 191 4.41 -9.25 -0.55
C ILE A 191 4.58 -10.56 0.23
N LEU A 192 3.46 -11.12 0.68
CA LEU A 192 3.38 -12.43 1.31
C LEU A 192 2.59 -13.37 0.41
N VAL A 193 3.07 -14.59 0.20
CA VAL A 193 2.36 -15.67 -0.49
C VAL A 193 2.21 -16.83 0.49
N ASP A 194 0.98 -17.25 0.76
CA ASP A 194 0.61 -18.22 1.80
C ASP A 194 1.16 -17.88 3.21
N GLY A 195 1.35 -16.57 3.45
CA GLY A 195 1.89 -16.03 4.70
C GLY A 195 3.43 -15.94 4.76
N GLU A 196 4.14 -16.38 3.72
CA GLU A 196 5.59 -16.28 3.63
C GLU A 196 6.01 -15.05 2.80
N PHE A 197 6.99 -14.30 3.28
CA PHE A 197 7.54 -13.17 2.54
C PHE A 197 8.27 -13.63 1.29
N VAL A 198 7.99 -12.99 0.16
CA VAL A 198 8.61 -13.30 -1.14
C VAL A 198 9.34 -12.08 -1.72
N GLY A 199 10.54 -12.33 -2.26
CA GLY A 199 11.33 -11.33 -2.97
C GLY A 199 12.10 -10.36 -2.06
N ARG A 200 12.22 -9.12 -2.53
CA ARG A 200 12.86 -8.00 -1.83
C ARG A 200 11.83 -6.91 -1.56
N ILE A 201 12.09 -6.08 -0.55
CA ILE A 201 11.25 -4.91 -0.26
C ILE A 201 11.70 -3.76 -1.16
N PRO A 202 10.91 -3.37 -2.17
CA PRO A 202 11.24 -2.25 -3.04
C PRO A 202 10.77 -0.95 -2.37
N ILE A 203 11.67 0.03 -2.27
CA ILE A 203 11.34 1.37 -1.81
C ILE A 203 11.03 2.24 -3.03
N ILE A 204 9.86 2.86 -3.03
CA ILE A 204 9.34 3.68 -4.12
C ILE A 204 9.23 5.12 -3.62
N ALA A 205 9.85 6.04 -4.35
CA ALA A 205 9.69 7.48 -4.16
C ALA A 205 8.33 7.90 -4.73
N LEU A 206 7.38 8.25 -3.86
CA LEU A 206 6.01 8.56 -4.28
C LEU A 206 5.95 9.86 -5.11
N GLU A 207 6.88 10.77 -4.89
CA GLU A 207 7.04 12.03 -5.63
C GLU A 207 7.52 11.84 -7.08
N GLU A 208 8.15 10.71 -7.39
CA GLU A 208 8.61 10.38 -8.75
C GLU A 208 7.50 9.75 -9.60
N LEU A 209 6.40 9.33 -8.98
CA LEU A 209 5.30 8.70 -9.69
C LEU A 209 4.59 9.71 -10.61
N PRO A 210 4.09 9.24 -11.76
CA PRO A 210 3.27 10.07 -12.63
C PRO A 210 2.04 10.59 -11.88
N ALA A 211 2.01 11.90 -11.66
CA ALA A 211 0.86 12.59 -11.10
C ALA A 211 0.02 13.35 -12.15
N GLY A 212 0.16 12.90 -13.41
CA GLY A 212 -0.42 13.49 -14.62
C GLY A 212 0.25 14.79 -15.03
N SER A 213 -0.46 15.59 -15.84
CA SER A 213 -0.25 17.03 -15.97
C SER A 213 -0.37 17.66 -14.58
N LEU A 214 0.74 17.59 -13.85
CA LEU A 214 1.07 18.40 -12.72
C LEU A 214 1.11 19.80 -13.29
N GLY A 215 -0.05 20.46 -13.33
CA GLY A 215 -0.15 21.85 -13.77
C GLY A 215 0.97 22.66 -13.13
N SER A 216 1.42 23.72 -13.82
CA SER A 216 2.62 24.48 -13.47
C SER A 216 2.81 24.59 -11.96
N PRO A 217 4.03 24.37 -11.43
CA PRO A 217 4.30 24.44 -10.00
C PRO A 217 3.59 25.66 -9.42
N ALA A 218 2.79 25.44 -8.38
CA ALA A 218 2.18 26.56 -7.70
C ALA A 218 3.31 27.46 -7.20
N GLU A 219 3.16 28.78 -7.29
CA GLU A 219 4.12 29.68 -6.64
C GLU A 219 4.24 29.23 -5.18
N PRO A 220 5.46 28.91 -4.71
CA PRO A 220 5.65 28.42 -3.35
C PRO A 220 5.15 29.51 -2.40
N ALA A 221 4.03 29.25 -1.73
CA ALA A 221 3.61 30.10 -0.64
C ALA A 221 4.69 30.04 0.44
N ALA A 222 5.12 31.20 0.94
CA ALA A 222 6.16 31.30 1.97
C ALA A 222 5.83 30.47 3.23
N ASP A 223 4.54 30.20 3.47
CA ASP A 223 4.01 29.46 4.61
C ASP A 223 3.23 28.22 4.13
N SER A 224 3.98 27.28 3.56
CA SER A 224 3.43 26.02 3.06
C SER A 224 2.94 25.10 4.19
N VAL A 225 1.94 24.27 3.88
CA VAL A 225 1.39 23.30 4.84
C VAL A 225 2.40 22.21 5.11
N GLU A 226 2.61 21.91 6.38
CA GLU A 226 3.41 20.78 6.81
C GLU A 226 2.49 19.59 7.11
N LEU A 227 2.60 18.55 6.28
CA LEU A 227 2.00 17.26 6.63
C LEU A 227 2.85 16.57 7.66
N SER A 228 2.20 16.14 8.74
CA SER A 228 2.84 15.30 9.76
C SER A 228 3.36 13.96 9.20
N GLN A 229 2.65 13.38 8.21
CA GLN A 229 2.92 12.06 7.65
C GLN A 229 2.06 11.78 6.41
N PRO A 230 2.41 10.79 5.55
CA PRO A 230 1.52 10.33 4.51
C PRO A 230 0.27 9.68 5.13
N GLU A 231 -0.85 9.83 4.47
CA GLU A 231 -2.06 9.10 4.79
C GLU A 231 -2.14 7.83 3.95
N LEU A 232 -2.60 6.75 4.57
CA LEU A 232 -2.85 5.48 3.92
C LEU A 232 -4.26 5.01 4.32
N VAL A 233 -5.15 4.88 3.34
CA VAL A 233 -6.54 4.43 3.56
C VAL A 233 -6.89 3.27 2.63
N PRO A 234 -7.84 2.38 3.02
CA PRO A 234 -8.33 1.34 2.14
C PRO A 234 -8.97 1.95 0.89
N GLY A 235 -8.73 1.35 -0.28
CA GLY A 235 -9.38 1.73 -1.52
C GLY A 235 -10.86 1.37 -1.52
N VAL A 236 -11.55 1.63 -2.64
CA VAL A 236 -12.98 1.29 -2.82
C VAL A 236 -13.23 -0.22 -2.78
N ASP A 237 -12.21 -1.03 -3.05
CA ASP A 237 -12.21 -2.49 -2.96
C ASP A 237 -11.11 -2.99 -2.00
N GLU A 238 -11.11 -4.29 -1.71
CA GLU A 238 -10.08 -4.92 -0.84
C GLU A 238 -8.73 -5.15 -1.55
N LYS A 239 -8.59 -4.68 -2.80
CA LYS A 239 -7.43 -4.91 -3.67
C LYS A 239 -6.66 -3.63 -3.98
N SER A 240 -7.10 -2.50 -3.46
CA SER A 240 -6.38 -1.24 -3.56
C SER A 240 -6.29 -0.50 -2.24
N VAL A 241 -5.29 0.38 -2.16
CA VAL A 241 -5.15 1.39 -1.12
C VAL A 241 -5.03 2.75 -1.79
N VAL A 242 -5.39 3.80 -1.07
CA VAL A 242 -5.11 5.18 -1.47
C VAL A 242 -4.04 5.71 -0.53
N VAL A 243 -2.97 6.23 -1.12
CA VAL A 243 -1.93 6.99 -0.41
C VAL A 243 -2.13 8.45 -0.73
N GLY A 244 -2.07 9.34 0.26
CA GLY A 244 -1.93 10.75 -0.06
C GLY A 244 -0.87 11.46 0.77
N PHE A 245 -0.26 12.44 0.12
CA PHE A 245 0.95 13.10 0.57
C PHE A 245 1.06 14.49 -0.08
N VAL A 246 1.97 15.32 0.44
CA VAL A 246 2.35 16.59 -0.17
C VAL A 246 3.61 16.36 -0.98
N HIS A 247 3.56 16.72 -2.25
CA HIS A 247 4.72 16.68 -3.12
C HIS A 247 5.74 17.74 -2.65
N PRO A 248 6.98 17.38 -2.32
CA PRO A 248 7.95 18.26 -1.66
C PRO A 248 8.25 19.52 -2.48
N ASP A 249 8.46 19.38 -3.79
CA ASP A 249 8.85 20.51 -4.64
C ASP A 249 7.70 21.33 -5.23
N ARG A 250 6.48 20.80 -5.22
CA ARG A 250 5.36 21.38 -5.98
C ARG A 250 4.30 22.01 -5.09
N GLN A 251 4.36 21.79 -3.78
CA GLN A 251 3.33 22.24 -2.84
C GLN A 251 1.93 21.80 -3.27
N ARG A 252 1.83 20.56 -3.77
CA ARG A 252 0.57 19.95 -4.18
C ARG A 252 0.29 18.75 -3.32
N LEU A 253 -0.97 18.61 -2.93
CA LEU A 253 -1.47 17.42 -2.30
C LEU A 253 -1.87 16.43 -3.41
N VAL A 254 -1.23 15.28 -3.38
CA VAL A 254 -1.40 14.20 -4.35
C VAL A 254 -2.02 13.01 -3.65
N THR A 255 -2.99 12.37 -4.29
CA THR A 255 -3.49 11.06 -3.88
C THR A 255 -3.27 10.05 -4.99
N VAL A 256 -2.69 8.91 -4.65
CA VAL A 256 -2.38 7.81 -5.57
C VAL A 256 -3.16 6.58 -5.13
N GLU A 257 -3.98 6.04 -6.02
CA GLU A 257 -4.52 4.68 -5.88
C GLU A 257 -3.42 3.68 -6.23
N ILE A 258 -3.13 2.78 -5.31
CA ILE A 258 -2.22 1.65 -5.53
C ILE A 258 -3.06 0.39 -5.55
N ARG A 259 -3.10 -0.28 -6.71
CA ARG A 259 -3.95 -1.44 -6.96
C ARG A 259 -3.13 -2.67 -7.28
N GLN A 260 -3.48 -3.77 -6.64
CA GLN A 260 -2.98 -5.10 -6.95
C GLN A 260 -3.52 -5.59 -8.29
N LEU A 261 -2.63 -5.86 -9.24
CA LEU A 261 -3.01 -6.43 -10.53
C LEU A 261 -2.93 -7.97 -10.49
N PRO A 262 -3.77 -8.68 -11.28
CA PRO A 262 -3.73 -10.13 -11.33
C PRO A 262 -2.37 -10.66 -11.79
N ALA A 263 -1.80 -11.63 -11.05
CA ALA A 263 -0.50 -12.22 -11.38
C ALA A 263 -0.46 -12.91 -12.76
N ILE A 264 -1.62 -13.38 -13.25
CA ILE A 264 -1.76 -13.97 -14.59
C ILE A 264 -1.37 -12.98 -15.70
N LEU A 265 -1.46 -11.67 -15.49
CA LEU A 265 -1.04 -10.68 -16.49
C LEU A 265 0.45 -10.76 -16.82
N SER A 266 1.30 -10.90 -15.80
CA SER A 266 2.74 -11.09 -16.03
C SER A 266 3.04 -12.40 -16.74
N SER A 267 2.28 -13.46 -16.43
CA SER A 267 2.46 -14.77 -17.08
C SER A 267 2.07 -14.71 -18.55
N VAL A 268 0.93 -14.07 -18.87
CA VAL A 268 0.48 -13.85 -20.26
C VAL A 268 1.48 -12.99 -21.03
N ALA A 269 1.99 -11.92 -20.41
CA ALA A 269 3.01 -11.06 -21.03
C ALA A 269 4.30 -11.83 -21.31
N ALA A 270 4.81 -12.59 -20.34
CA ALA A 270 6.02 -13.39 -20.48
C ALA A 270 5.87 -14.50 -21.54
N ASP A 271 4.72 -15.15 -21.61
CA ASP A 271 4.43 -16.18 -22.61
C ASP A 271 4.33 -15.59 -24.02
N ALA A 272 3.73 -14.40 -24.17
CA ALA A 272 3.69 -13.68 -25.44
C ALA A 272 5.10 -13.28 -25.90
N SER A 273 5.92 -12.70 -25.01
CA SER A 273 7.32 -12.36 -25.30
C SER A 273 8.14 -13.60 -25.70
N ARG A 274 8.02 -14.70 -24.94
CA ARG A 274 8.75 -15.95 -25.23
C ARG A 274 8.37 -16.52 -26.59
N LEU A 275 7.09 -16.49 -26.96
CA LEU A 275 6.64 -16.98 -28.27
C LEU A 275 7.29 -16.18 -29.41
N ILE A 276 7.38 -14.85 -29.28
CA ILE A 276 8.04 -13.99 -30.28
C ILE A 276 9.50 -14.39 -30.47
N GLU A 277 10.22 -14.63 -29.39
CA GLU A 277 11.61 -15.09 -29.44
C GLU A 277 11.75 -16.48 -30.06
N GLU A 278 10.82 -17.40 -29.76
CA GLU A 278 10.85 -18.78 -30.22
C GLU A 278 10.58 -18.93 -31.72
N ILE A 279 9.54 -18.26 -32.24
CA ILE A 279 9.06 -18.47 -33.63
C ILE A 279 9.32 -17.28 -34.54
N GLY A 280 9.64 -16.11 -34.00
CA GLY A 280 9.77 -14.86 -34.75
C GLY A 280 10.79 -14.94 -35.88
N SER A 281 11.96 -15.55 -35.65
CA SER A 281 12.99 -15.65 -36.68
C SER A 281 12.57 -16.55 -37.85
N SER A 282 11.76 -17.57 -37.58
CA SER A 282 11.24 -18.47 -38.61
C SER A 282 10.15 -17.80 -39.45
N LEU A 283 9.25 -17.05 -38.81
CA LEU A 283 8.12 -16.42 -39.47
C LEU A 283 8.52 -15.17 -40.26
N LEU A 284 9.39 -14.31 -39.71
CA LEU A 284 9.78 -13.05 -40.36
C LEU A 284 10.49 -13.23 -41.71
N ASN A 285 10.99 -14.42 -42.01
CA ASN A 285 11.58 -14.77 -43.31
C ASN A 285 10.54 -15.18 -44.38
N GLN A 286 9.25 -15.24 -44.02
CA GLN A 286 8.17 -15.69 -44.89
C GLN A 286 7.32 -14.49 -45.37
N PRO A 287 6.73 -14.54 -46.58
CA PRO A 287 5.72 -13.56 -46.98
C PRO A 287 4.52 -13.58 -46.02
N GLY A 288 4.15 -12.44 -45.45
CA GLY A 288 3.08 -12.36 -44.43
C GLY A 288 3.50 -12.85 -43.03
N GLY A 289 4.82 -12.92 -42.78
CA GLY A 289 5.38 -13.44 -41.55
C GLY A 289 5.00 -12.66 -40.29
N ILE A 290 4.88 -11.33 -40.40
CA ILE A 290 4.53 -10.48 -39.26
C ILE A 290 3.06 -10.62 -38.88
N GLU A 291 2.16 -10.71 -39.86
CA GLU A 291 0.73 -10.96 -39.63
C GLU A 291 0.53 -12.34 -38.98
N SER A 292 1.25 -13.34 -39.48
CA SER A 292 1.23 -14.71 -38.91
C SER A 292 1.80 -14.76 -37.49
N LEU A 293 2.81 -13.93 -37.18
CA LEU A 293 3.37 -13.80 -35.84
C LEU A 293 2.36 -13.12 -34.90
N ALA A 294 1.77 -12.00 -35.33
CA ALA A 294 0.76 -11.28 -34.57
C ALA A 294 -0.42 -12.19 -34.20
N GLU A 295 -1.01 -12.89 -35.18
CA GLU A 295 -2.12 -13.82 -34.96
C GLU A 295 -1.77 -14.93 -33.96
N GLN A 296 -0.58 -15.55 -34.07
CA GLN A 296 -0.15 -16.60 -33.15
C GLN A 296 0.09 -16.09 -31.73
N VAL A 297 0.63 -14.88 -31.58
CA VAL A 297 0.79 -14.24 -30.26
C VAL A 297 -0.58 -13.89 -29.66
N GLY A 298 -1.50 -13.34 -30.46
CA GLY A 298 -2.88 -13.08 -30.04
C GLY A 298 -3.59 -14.34 -29.57
N GLN A 299 -3.49 -15.43 -30.34
CA GLN A 299 -4.03 -16.74 -29.94
C GLN A 299 -3.40 -17.23 -28.62
N ARG A 300 -2.08 -17.12 -28.46
CA ARG A 300 -1.38 -17.53 -27.25
C ARG A 300 -1.85 -16.75 -26.02
N ILE A 301 -2.14 -15.45 -26.16
CA ILE A 301 -2.71 -14.63 -25.08
C ILE A 301 -4.10 -15.15 -24.67
N VAL A 302 -4.95 -15.54 -25.61
CA VAL A 302 -6.28 -16.10 -25.33
C VAL A 302 -6.18 -17.45 -24.59
N GLU A 303 -5.24 -18.30 -24.99
CA GLU A 303 -4.98 -19.62 -24.40
C GLU A 303 -4.42 -19.51 -22.97
N THR A 304 -3.39 -18.68 -22.79
CA THR A 304 -2.67 -18.53 -21.51
C THR A 304 -3.49 -17.72 -20.51
N GLY A 305 -4.29 -16.76 -20.97
CA GLY A 305 -5.08 -15.87 -20.13
C GLY A 305 -6.35 -16.50 -19.54
N TYR A 306 -6.46 -17.82 -19.39
CA TYR A 306 -7.69 -18.51 -18.98
C TYR A 306 -8.24 -18.04 -17.60
N GLY A 307 -7.39 -17.53 -16.72
CA GLY A 307 -7.78 -16.89 -15.46
C GLY A 307 -8.40 -15.48 -15.61
N LEU A 308 -8.37 -14.92 -16.81
CA LEU A 308 -8.98 -13.63 -17.16
C LEU A 308 -10.35 -13.83 -17.79
N HIS A 309 -11.26 -12.87 -17.55
CA HIS A 309 -12.55 -12.83 -18.24
C HIS A 309 -12.35 -12.84 -19.77
N ILE A 310 -13.24 -13.53 -20.50
CA ILE A 310 -13.09 -13.75 -21.95
C ILE A 310 -12.96 -12.44 -22.75
N SER A 311 -13.70 -11.40 -22.38
CA SER A 311 -13.60 -10.09 -23.03
C SER A 311 -12.25 -9.42 -22.81
N ILE A 312 -11.61 -9.63 -21.65
CA ILE A 312 -10.27 -9.08 -21.35
C ILE A 312 -9.23 -9.79 -22.20
N ARG A 313 -9.31 -11.12 -22.31
CA ARG A 313 -8.43 -11.91 -23.19
C ARG A 313 -8.49 -11.45 -24.64
N ALA A 314 -9.70 -11.38 -25.19
CA ALA A 314 -9.92 -10.95 -26.57
C ALA A 314 -9.41 -9.52 -26.80
N PHE A 315 -9.63 -8.64 -25.83
CA PHE A 315 -9.12 -7.27 -25.86
C PHE A 315 -7.58 -7.22 -25.89
N LEU A 316 -6.91 -7.95 -24.98
CA LEU A 316 -5.45 -7.99 -24.92
C LEU A 316 -4.84 -8.57 -26.19
N ALA A 317 -5.39 -9.68 -26.69
CA ALA A 317 -4.94 -10.32 -27.92
C ALA A 317 -4.98 -9.33 -29.10
N ALA A 318 -6.14 -8.69 -29.32
CA ALA A 318 -6.31 -7.72 -30.40
C ALA A 318 -5.36 -6.51 -30.27
N LYS A 319 -5.12 -6.02 -29.05
CA LYS A 319 -4.22 -4.88 -28.83
C LYS A 319 -2.75 -5.24 -29.02
N VAL A 320 -2.34 -6.44 -28.62
CA VAL A 320 -0.98 -6.92 -28.85
C VAL A 320 -0.72 -7.22 -30.33
N GLU A 321 -1.69 -7.81 -31.02
CA GLU A 321 -1.66 -7.97 -32.48
C GLU A 321 -1.43 -6.62 -33.17
N GLN A 322 -2.19 -5.59 -32.77
CA GLN A 322 -2.03 -4.23 -33.28
C GLN A 322 -0.61 -3.69 -33.03
N VAL A 323 -0.06 -3.83 -31.82
CA VAL A 323 1.31 -3.38 -31.49
C VAL A 323 2.35 -4.06 -32.37
N ILE A 324 2.26 -5.38 -32.56
CA ILE A 324 3.21 -6.13 -33.40
C ILE A 324 3.20 -5.61 -34.85
N LEU A 325 2.01 -5.34 -35.39
CA LEU A 325 1.86 -4.81 -36.74
C LEU A 325 2.39 -3.37 -36.84
N GLU A 326 2.10 -2.51 -35.88
CA GLU A 326 2.54 -1.10 -35.87
C GLU A 326 4.07 -0.97 -35.75
N GLU A 327 4.69 -1.66 -34.79
CA GLU A 327 6.14 -1.67 -34.59
C GLU A 327 6.89 -2.17 -35.85
N SER A 328 6.27 -3.07 -36.61
CA SER A 328 6.83 -3.57 -37.86
C SER A 328 6.82 -2.56 -39.00
N LEU A 329 5.80 -1.70 -39.04
CA LEU A 329 5.66 -0.65 -40.05
C LEU A 329 6.65 0.48 -39.79
N GLU A 330 6.86 0.83 -38.54
CA GLU A 330 7.83 1.87 -38.14
C GLU A 330 9.28 1.42 -38.39
N SER A 331 9.53 0.11 -38.25
CA SER A 331 10.85 -0.50 -38.41
C SER A 331 11.19 -0.94 -39.83
N ALA A 332 10.71 -0.26 -40.88
CA ALA A 332 10.85 -0.62 -42.30
C ALA A 332 12.32 -0.71 -42.87
N GLY A 333 13.33 -0.79 -41.99
CA GLY A 333 14.73 -1.11 -42.29
C GLY A 333 15.11 -2.57 -41.99
N PRO A 334 16.40 -2.94 -42.05
CA PRO A 334 16.85 -4.33 -41.92
C PRO A 334 16.65 -4.87 -40.50
N GLY A 335 15.56 -5.63 -40.31
CA GLY A 335 15.30 -6.55 -39.19
C GLY A 335 14.84 -5.87 -37.91
N ILE A 336 13.60 -6.13 -37.48
CA ILE A 336 13.14 -5.82 -36.12
C ILE A 336 13.93 -6.71 -35.16
N PRO A 337 14.67 -6.16 -34.18
CA PRO A 337 15.28 -6.97 -33.14
C PRO A 337 14.17 -7.70 -32.37
N LEU A 338 14.14 -9.03 -32.45
CA LEU A 338 13.06 -9.83 -31.85
C LEU A 338 13.00 -9.68 -30.33
N ASP A 339 14.15 -9.47 -29.69
CA ASP A 339 14.28 -9.17 -28.27
C ASP A 339 13.63 -7.84 -27.90
N ALA A 340 13.83 -6.79 -28.72
CA ALA A 340 13.18 -5.51 -28.53
C ALA A 340 11.66 -5.61 -28.73
N LEU A 341 11.22 -6.32 -29.78
CA LEU A 341 9.78 -6.54 -30.03
C LEU A 341 9.13 -7.35 -28.90
N ALA A 342 9.78 -8.43 -28.45
CA ALA A 342 9.31 -9.25 -27.34
C ALA A 342 9.21 -8.43 -26.04
N GLY A 343 10.21 -7.59 -25.75
CA GLY A 343 10.20 -6.66 -24.62
C GLY A 343 9.03 -5.65 -24.70
N THR A 344 8.86 -5.01 -25.86
CA THR A 344 7.75 -4.08 -26.12
C THR A 344 6.39 -4.76 -25.95
N VAL A 345 6.19 -5.93 -26.56
CA VAL A 345 4.93 -6.68 -26.45
C VAL A 345 4.64 -7.08 -25.01
N GLY A 346 5.64 -7.54 -24.26
CA GLY A 346 5.49 -7.87 -22.84
C GLY A 346 5.05 -6.66 -22.02
N ALA A 347 5.75 -5.53 -22.18
CA ALA A 347 5.43 -4.28 -21.50
C ALA A 347 4.02 -3.77 -21.87
N ARG A 348 3.68 -3.73 -23.16
CA ARG A 348 2.36 -3.29 -23.64
C ARG A 348 1.23 -4.22 -23.18
N THR A 349 1.47 -5.52 -23.11
CA THR A 349 0.49 -6.47 -22.56
C THR A 349 0.13 -6.15 -21.11
N VAL A 350 1.14 -5.90 -20.28
CA VAL A 350 0.95 -5.49 -18.87
C VAL A 350 0.26 -4.13 -18.79
N GLU A 351 0.69 -3.16 -19.60
CA GLU A 351 0.11 -1.82 -19.66
C GLU A 351 -1.39 -1.88 -20.03
N PHE A 352 -1.75 -2.56 -21.12
CA PHE A 352 -3.14 -2.73 -21.54
C PHE A 352 -3.94 -3.46 -20.47
N GLY A 353 -3.40 -4.53 -19.88
CA GLY A 353 -4.06 -5.25 -18.78
C GLY A 353 -4.34 -4.33 -17.59
N SER A 354 -3.35 -3.54 -17.18
CA SER A 354 -3.48 -2.62 -16.05
C SER A 354 -4.58 -1.59 -16.22
N ARG A 355 -4.82 -1.11 -17.45
CA ARG A 355 -5.90 -0.16 -17.78
C ARG A 355 -7.27 -0.80 -17.59
N VAL A 356 -7.44 -2.04 -18.05
CA VAL A 356 -8.72 -2.77 -17.95
C VAL A 356 -9.11 -3.07 -16.50
N PHE A 357 -8.14 -3.30 -15.62
CA PHE A 357 -8.38 -3.56 -14.19
C PHE A 357 -8.57 -2.28 -13.35
N GLY A 358 -8.61 -1.10 -13.97
CA GLY A 358 -8.93 0.17 -13.31
C GLY A 358 -10.44 0.40 -13.09
N ILE A 359 -10.77 1.51 -12.41
CA ILE A 359 -12.15 1.90 -12.04
C ILE A 359 -13.03 2.18 -13.28
N ASP A 360 -12.43 2.62 -14.38
CA ASP A 360 -13.15 3.05 -15.58
C ASP A 360 -13.43 1.92 -16.60
N GLY A 361 -13.00 0.68 -16.30
CA GLY A 361 -13.19 -0.47 -17.18
C GLY A 361 -12.57 -0.29 -18.58
N LEU A 362 -13.21 -0.91 -19.59
CA LEU A 362 -12.73 -0.86 -20.98
C LEU A 362 -12.97 0.50 -21.68
N GLU A 363 -13.62 1.47 -21.05
CA GLU A 363 -14.06 2.70 -21.71
C GLU A 363 -12.99 3.80 -21.80
N ARG A 364 -11.91 3.71 -21.01
CA ARG A 364 -10.80 4.69 -21.00
C ARG A 364 -9.42 4.06 -21.14
N ILE A 365 -9.16 3.46 -22.32
CA ILE A 365 -7.87 2.81 -22.63
C ILE A 365 -6.88 3.77 -23.30
N TYR A 366 -7.12 5.09 -23.22
CA TYR A 366 -6.19 6.07 -23.77
C TYR A 366 -4.91 6.15 -22.95
N GLU A 367 -3.85 6.68 -23.54
CA GLU A 367 -2.64 7.01 -22.81
C GLU A 367 -2.98 8.01 -21.68
N ASP A 368 -2.74 7.58 -20.46
CA ASP A 368 -2.99 8.36 -19.25
C ASP A 368 -1.66 8.53 -18.52
N ASP A 369 -1.15 9.76 -18.54
CA ASP A 369 0.12 10.16 -17.93
C ASP A 369 0.07 10.16 -16.39
N ARG A 370 -1.05 9.72 -15.79
CA ARG A 370 -1.21 9.47 -14.35
C ARG A 370 -0.97 8.03 -13.95
N LEU A 371 -0.74 7.14 -14.91
CA LEU A 371 -0.62 5.70 -14.71
C LEU A 371 0.84 5.25 -14.72
N SER A 372 1.24 4.49 -13.70
CA SER A 372 2.47 3.68 -13.71
C SER A 372 2.16 2.25 -13.28
N VAL A 373 2.92 1.30 -13.80
CA VAL A 373 2.87 -0.09 -13.37
C VAL A 373 4.26 -0.52 -12.99
N ILE A 374 4.41 -1.04 -11.78
CA ILE A 374 5.69 -1.52 -11.27
C ILE A 374 5.59 -3.03 -11.05
N ALA A 375 6.57 -3.74 -11.59
CA ALA A 375 6.70 -5.18 -11.44
C ALA A 375 7.72 -5.52 -10.34
N PHE A 376 7.36 -6.47 -9.50
CA PHE A 376 8.19 -6.99 -8.41
C PHE A 376 8.45 -8.47 -8.65
N SER A 377 9.71 -8.88 -8.59
CA SER A 377 10.07 -10.30 -8.74
C SER A 377 9.99 -10.99 -7.39
N GLY A 378 9.22 -12.08 -7.31
CA GLY A 378 9.09 -12.91 -6.11
C GLY A 378 10.25 -13.91 -5.90
N THR A 379 11.36 -13.79 -6.63
CA THR A 379 12.51 -14.69 -6.44
C THR A 379 13.09 -14.48 -5.06
N GLY A 380 13.07 -15.52 -4.23
CA GLY A 380 13.73 -15.51 -2.92
C GLY A 380 15.21 -15.16 -3.03
N ASN A 381 15.80 -14.69 -1.94
CA ASN A 381 17.21 -14.29 -1.82
C ASN A 381 18.18 -15.50 -1.90
N ASP A 382 18.00 -16.41 -2.86
CA ASP A 382 19.02 -17.44 -3.13
C ASP A 382 20.24 -16.77 -3.74
N GLU A 383 21.11 -16.25 -2.85
CA GLU A 383 22.46 -15.76 -3.15
C GLU A 383 23.31 -16.81 -3.87
N THR A 384 22.87 -18.07 -3.89
CA THR A 384 23.53 -19.19 -4.56
C THR A 384 23.49 -19.14 -6.08
N GLY A 385 22.79 -18.18 -6.71
CA GLY A 385 22.86 -17.92 -8.15
C GLY A 385 22.40 -19.07 -9.05
N ALA A 386 21.80 -20.11 -8.47
CA ALA A 386 21.09 -21.13 -9.22
C ALA A 386 19.79 -20.51 -9.73
N ALA A 387 19.53 -20.61 -11.03
CA ALA A 387 18.28 -20.19 -11.64
C ALA A 387 17.13 -21.06 -11.12
N SER A 388 16.68 -20.82 -9.89
CA SER A 388 15.40 -21.31 -9.39
C SER A 388 14.31 -20.75 -10.29
N ALA A 389 13.31 -21.58 -10.62
CA ALA A 389 12.15 -21.20 -11.42
C ALA A 389 11.66 -19.80 -10.99
N GLN A 390 11.66 -18.84 -11.92
CA GLN A 390 11.24 -17.48 -11.65
C GLN A 390 9.84 -17.53 -11.04
N GLY A 391 9.71 -17.15 -9.76
CA GLY A 391 8.41 -17.01 -9.12
C GLY A 391 7.53 -16.00 -9.88
N PRO A 392 6.21 -16.03 -9.68
CA PRO A 392 5.32 -15.11 -10.36
C PRO A 392 5.76 -13.66 -10.11
N GLN A 393 5.79 -12.86 -11.16
CA GLN A 393 5.95 -11.42 -10.98
C GLN A 393 4.66 -10.85 -10.37
N HIS A 394 4.83 -9.97 -9.40
CA HIS A 394 3.74 -9.25 -8.78
C HIS A 394 3.67 -7.85 -9.36
N LEU A 395 2.50 -7.46 -9.84
CA LEU A 395 2.28 -6.17 -10.48
C LEU A 395 1.44 -5.27 -9.56
N LEU A 396 1.89 -4.03 -9.37
CA LEU A 396 1.09 -2.97 -8.78
C LEU A 396 0.88 -1.84 -9.79
N ARG A 397 -0.37 -1.40 -9.90
CA ARG A 397 -0.78 -0.21 -10.63
C ARG A 397 -0.77 0.97 -9.66
N PHE A 398 -0.10 2.06 -10.06
CA PHE A 398 -0.11 3.35 -9.38
C PHE A 398 -0.87 4.32 -10.27
N TYR A 399 -1.91 4.94 -9.74
CA TYR A 399 -2.74 5.85 -10.49
C TYR A 399 -3.00 7.11 -9.68
N ALA A 400 -2.49 8.25 -10.14
CA ALA A 400 -2.76 9.52 -9.48
C ALA A 400 -4.23 9.93 -9.68
N VAL A 401 -5.03 9.73 -8.63
CA VAL A 401 -6.46 10.05 -8.65
C VAL A 401 -6.67 11.54 -8.59
N SER A 402 -5.92 12.22 -7.70
CA SER A 402 -6.07 13.64 -7.48
C SER A 402 -4.74 14.33 -7.27
N ASN A 403 -4.71 15.59 -7.70
CA ASN A 403 -3.53 16.41 -7.64
C ASN A 403 -3.95 17.88 -7.52
N ARG A 404 -3.91 18.44 -6.31
CA ARG A 404 -4.47 19.75 -6.01
C ARG A 404 -3.44 20.67 -5.35
N PRO A 405 -3.46 21.99 -5.61
CA PRO A 405 -2.61 22.93 -4.88
C PRO A 405 -2.91 22.79 -3.38
N THR A 406 -1.89 22.84 -2.55
CA THR A 406 -2.07 22.84 -1.10
C THR A 406 -2.61 24.21 -0.67
N PRO A 407 -3.64 24.30 0.20
CA PRO A 407 -4.16 25.60 0.61
C PRO A 407 -3.12 26.31 1.48
N ASN A 408 -3.10 27.65 1.46
CA ASN A 408 -2.25 28.40 2.37
C ASN A 408 -2.87 28.36 3.78
N LEU A 409 -2.19 27.68 4.71
CA LEU A 409 -2.61 27.55 6.11
C LEU A 409 -1.55 28.11 7.06
N GLU A 410 -0.76 29.10 6.65
CA GLU A 410 0.15 29.84 7.54
C GLU A 410 1.10 28.94 8.36
N GLY A 411 1.62 27.87 7.74
CA GLY A 411 2.59 26.96 8.37
C GLY A 411 2.01 26.02 9.44
N GLN A 412 0.69 25.83 9.50
CA GLN A 412 0.07 24.87 10.42
C GLN A 412 0.49 23.43 10.10
N THR A 413 0.79 22.64 11.13
CA THR A 413 0.89 21.17 11.01
C THR A 413 -0.51 20.60 10.88
N VAL A 414 -0.79 19.94 9.76
CA VAL A 414 -2.13 19.39 9.49
C VAL A 414 -2.12 17.87 9.45
N THR A 415 -3.28 17.32 9.73
CA THR A 415 -3.61 15.93 9.40
C THR A 415 -4.37 15.92 8.08
N PHE A 416 -3.86 15.12 7.15
CA PHE A 416 -4.54 14.86 5.89
C PHE A 416 -5.43 13.62 5.99
N LEU A 417 -6.66 13.77 5.47
CA LEU A 417 -7.69 12.75 5.41
C LEU A 417 -8.24 12.61 3.98
N SER A 418 -8.41 11.38 3.48
CA SER A 418 -8.81 11.10 2.09
C SER A 418 -9.98 10.13 2.02
N SER A 419 -10.77 10.26 0.95
CA SER A 419 -11.80 9.28 0.64
C SER A 419 -11.18 7.97 0.14
N ARG A 420 -11.97 6.90 0.18
CA ARG A 420 -11.56 5.58 -0.37
C ARG A 420 -11.29 5.62 -1.88
N SER A 421 -11.87 6.59 -2.59
CA SER A 421 -11.54 6.83 -4.00
C SER A 421 -10.27 7.66 -4.17
N GLY A 422 -9.90 8.50 -3.20
CA GLY A 422 -8.85 9.51 -3.31
C GLY A 422 -9.29 10.81 -3.99
N GLU A 423 -10.51 10.88 -4.54
CA GLU A 423 -11.01 12.07 -5.22
C GLU A 423 -11.35 13.20 -4.23
N ASN A 424 -11.78 12.85 -3.02
CA ASN A 424 -12.10 13.80 -1.96
C ASN A 424 -11.01 13.80 -0.90
N ALA A 425 -10.77 14.99 -0.35
CA ALA A 425 -9.71 15.24 0.61
C ALA A 425 -10.21 16.18 1.71
N LEU A 426 -9.61 16.09 2.88
CA LEU A 426 -9.88 16.95 4.02
C LEU A 426 -8.58 17.19 4.77
N LEU A 427 -8.29 18.45 5.07
CA LEU A 427 -7.21 18.84 5.98
C LEU A 427 -7.82 19.27 7.30
N CYS A 428 -7.25 18.83 8.42
CA CYS A 428 -7.65 19.31 9.73
C CYS A 428 -6.44 19.61 10.62
N TRP A 429 -6.57 20.64 11.46
CA TRP A 429 -5.51 21.08 12.37
C TRP A 429 -6.12 21.66 13.64
N GLN A 430 -5.35 21.62 14.72
CA GLN A 430 -5.77 22.22 15.97
C GLN A 430 -5.31 23.68 16.02
N GLU A 431 -6.25 24.61 15.91
CA GLU A 431 -5.96 26.05 15.96
C GLU A 431 -5.69 26.51 17.40
N SER A 432 -6.41 25.94 18.37
CA SER A 432 -6.29 26.28 19.78
C SER A 432 -6.66 25.10 20.68
N ALA A 433 -6.47 25.24 22.00
CA ALA A 433 -6.87 24.21 22.96
C ALA A 433 -8.37 23.86 22.93
N SER A 434 -9.22 24.73 22.36
CA SER A 434 -10.67 24.58 22.32
C SER A 434 -11.26 24.44 20.91
N GLU A 435 -10.43 24.43 19.86
CA GLU A 435 -10.93 24.48 18.48
C GLU A 435 -10.08 23.64 17.52
N VAL A 436 -10.76 22.82 16.71
CA VAL A 436 -10.20 22.16 15.52
C VAL A 436 -10.76 22.83 14.30
N ARG A 437 -9.90 23.21 13.36
CA ARG A 437 -10.30 23.68 12.04
C ARG A 437 -10.12 22.60 11.01
N TYR A 438 -10.94 22.65 9.98
CA TYR A 438 -10.82 21.76 8.84
C TYR A 438 -11.26 22.42 7.54
N GLN A 439 -10.71 21.93 6.43
CA GLN A 439 -11.04 22.37 5.10
C GLN A 439 -11.24 21.14 4.21
N GLU A 440 -12.40 21.05 3.56
CA GLU A 440 -12.72 19.97 2.62
C GLU A 440 -12.29 20.38 1.21
N SER A 441 -11.85 19.43 0.41
CA SER A 441 -11.63 19.60 -1.03
C SER A 441 -12.54 18.68 -1.82
N SER A 442 -13.16 19.25 -2.85
CA SER A 442 -13.79 18.52 -3.96
C SER A 442 -12.88 18.60 -5.19
N GLY A 443 -13.20 17.86 -6.26
CA GLY A 443 -12.45 17.92 -7.52
C GLY A 443 -12.29 19.33 -8.13
N GLU A 444 -13.03 20.33 -7.64
CA GLU A 444 -12.97 21.73 -8.09
C GLU A 444 -12.02 22.62 -7.26
N GLY A 445 -11.44 22.11 -6.16
CA GLY A 445 -10.53 22.85 -5.29
C GLY A 445 -10.87 22.75 -3.80
N TRP A 446 -10.44 23.73 -3.02
CA TRP A 446 -10.69 23.78 -1.57
C TRP A 446 -11.94 24.60 -1.24
N GLY A 447 -12.80 24.04 -0.38
CA GLY A 447 -13.95 24.74 0.18
C GLY A 447 -13.55 25.74 1.28
N PRO A 448 -14.54 26.38 1.94
CA PRO A 448 -14.27 27.28 3.05
C PRO A 448 -13.75 26.52 4.27
N VAL A 449 -12.89 27.18 5.06
CA VAL A 449 -12.46 26.68 6.38
C VAL A 449 -13.65 26.63 7.33
N ARG A 450 -13.75 25.54 8.08
CA ARG A 450 -14.79 25.28 9.08
C ARG A 450 -14.14 24.99 10.42
N ALA A 451 -14.88 25.21 11.50
CA ALA A 451 -14.42 24.99 12.87
C ALA A 451 -15.33 23.99 13.60
N LEU A 452 -14.72 23.19 14.47
CA LEU A 452 -15.38 22.28 15.40
C LEU A 452 -14.84 22.58 16.81
N PRO A 453 -15.73 22.88 17.78
CA PRO A 453 -15.30 23.12 19.16
C PRO A 453 -14.84 21.80 19.81
N LEU A 454 -13.75 21.86 20.56
CA LEU A 454 -13.33 20.81 21.48
C LEU A 454 -14.09 20.96 22.79
N SER A 455 -14.46 19.83 23.40
CA SER A 455 -15.09 19.77 24.71
C SER A 455 -14.51 18.62 25.54
N GLU A 456 -14.93 18.49 26.81
CA GLU A 456 -14.52 17.37 27.67
C GLU A 456 -14.90 16.01 27.07
N ASP A 457 -16.02 15.93 26.35
CA ASP A 457 -16.51 14.70 25.71
C ASP A 457 -16.01 14.50 24.28
N LEU A 458 -15.50 15.56 23.64
CA LEU A 458 -15.13 15.59 22.24
C LEU A 458 -13.70 16.14 22.08
N GLY A 459 -12.74 15.24 22.27
CA GLY A 459 -11.32 15.52 22.08
C GLY A 459 -10.90 15.52 20.60
N TYR A 460 -9.64 15.89 20.37
CA TYR A 460 -9.05 16.02 19.04
C TYR A 460 -9.12 14.71 18.24
N GLU A 461 -8.78 13.58 18.86
CA GLU A 461 -8.82 12.26 18.23
C GLU A 461 -10.24 11.84 17.83
N GLN A 462 -11.25 12.13 18.67
CA GLN A 462 -12.66 11.86 18.34
C GLN A 462 -13.11 12.71 17.15
N ILE A 463 -12.72 13.98 17.09
CA ILE A 463 -13.00 14.84 15.93
C ILE A 463 -12.32 14.29 14.67
N GLN A 464 -11.05 13.91 14.74
CA GLN A 464 -10.35 13.32 13.60
C GLN A 464 -11.04 12.06 13.08
N ARG A 465 -11.53 11.19 13.98
CA ARG A 465 -12.30 10.00 13.60
C ARG A 465 -13.61 10.36 12.88
N ILE A 466 -14.37 11.32 13.40
CA ILE A 466 -15.60 11.81 12.76
C ILE A 466 -15.31 12.40 11.38
N LEU A 467 -14.25 13.21 11.25
CA LEU A 467 -13.85 13.80 9.97
C LEU A 467 -13.37 12.74 8.97
N ARG A 468 -12.69 11.69 9.45
CA ARG A 468 -12.26 10.54 8.64
C ARG A 468 -13.46 9.77 8.10
N GLU A 469 -14.39 9.38 8.97
CA GLU A 469 -15.65 8.71 8.56
C GLU A 469 -16.38 9.56 7.50
N ARG A 470 -16.50 10.87 7.74
CA ARG A 470 -17.15 11.82 6.84
C ARG A 470 -16.50 11.90 5.45
N VAL A 471 -15.17 11.90 5.34
CA VAL A 471 -14.50 11.95 4.03
C VAL A 471 -14.53 10.59 3.34
N GLN A 472 -14.53 9.49 4.09
CA GLN A 472 -14.63 8.13 3.55
C GLN A 472 -16.00 7.79 2.96
N GLU A 473 -17.08 8.44 3.44
CA GLU A 473 -18.44 8.29 2.92
C GLU A 473 -18.70 9.06 1.61
N ARG A 474 -17.74 9.85 1.13
CA ARG A 474 -17.85 10.66 -0.10
C ARG A 474 -17.07 10.04 -1.25
#